data_AF-A0A2L2WXS4-F1
#
_entry.id   AF-A0A2L2WXS4-F1
#
_cell.length_a   1.000
_cell.length_b   1.000
_cell.length_c   1.000
_cell.angle_alpha   90.00
_cell.angle_beta   90.00
_cell.angle_gamma   90.00
#
_symmetry.space_group_name_H-M   'P 1'
#
loop_
_entity.id
_entity.type
_entity.pdbx_description
1 polymer ?
#
loop_
_entity_poly.entity_id
_entity_poly.type
_entity_poly.pdbx_seq_one_letter_code
_entity_poly.pdbx_strand_id
1 'polypeptide(L)'
;MERMNLNEAELTVTTQYMIDISQRTDYNMTLSDYGDMQEFLCCCSELFPQERHPQYRYMAWDNIPSILINREWLCPNFFDIRDAFDQLDDEDMEDFERWCARYGYDLRTDNPHLLVAHYRNMYGDNVSYNAECYLPDTDNESSSCICYPEGWFDQNLLRQEIFGDNYD
;
A
#
# COMPACT_ATOMS: atom_id res chain seq x y z
N MET A 1 8.71 -0.03 22.32
CA MET A 1 7.56 0.47 21.55
C MET A 1 6.60 -0.70 21.42
N GLU A 2 5.32 -0.47 21.68
CA GLU A 2 4.29 -1.45 21.31
C GLU A 2 4.34 -1.58 19.78
N ARG A 3 4.44 -2.83 19.32
CA ARG A 3 4.57 -3.19 17.91
C ARG A 3 3.21 -3.06 17.26
N MET A 4 3.16 -2.45 16.09
CA MET A 4 1.92 -2.26 15.35
C MET A 4 1.78 -3.39 14.33
N ASN A 5 0.92 -4.36 14.61
CA ASN A 5 0.72 -5.51 13.72
C ASN A 5 -0.60 -5.39 12.96
N LEU A 6 -0.53 -5.05 11.66
CA LEU A 6 -1.72 -4.90 10.82
C LEU A 6 -2.53 -6.20 10.68
N ASN A 7 -1.94 -7.37 10.95
CA ASN A 7 -2.63 -8.66 11.00
C ASN A 7 -3.40 -8.88 12.31
N GLU A 8 -3.26 -8.00 13.30
CA GLU A 8 -4.04 -7.98 14.54
C GLU A 8 -4.89 -6.70 14.62
N ALA A 9 -5.18 -6.11 13.45
CA ALA A 9 -5.98 -4.90 13.34
C ALA A 9 -7.45 -5.16 13.67
N GLU A 10 -7.94 -4.45 14.68
CA GLU A 10 -9.34 -4.47 15.10
C GLU A 10 -9.95 -3.08 14.95
N LEU A 11 -11.22 -3.02 14.58
CA LEU A 11 -11.97 -1.77 14.52
C LEU A 11 -13.41 -1.96 14.98
N THR A 12 -13.92 -0.93 15.64
CA THR A 12 -15.33 -0.83 16.01
C THR A 12 -16.08 0.04 15.00
N VAL A 13 -16.98 -0.59 14.24
CA VAL A 13 -17.83 0.07 13.25
C VAL A 13 -19.22 0.35 13.80
N THR A 14 -19.75 1.52 13.47
CA THR A 14 -21.15 1.89 13.63
C THR A 14 -21.59 2.71 12.43
N THR A 15 -22.84 3.15 12.38
CA THR A 15 -23.33 4.05 11.32
C THR A 15 -23.74 5.40 11.89
N GLN A 16 -23.68 6.44 11.06
CA GLN A 16 -24.15 7.77 11.42
C GLN A 16 -25.63 7.76 11.85
N TYR A 17 -26.44 6.90 11.23
CA TYR A 17 -27.84 6.73 11.60
C TYR A 17 -28.00 6.17 13.02
N MET A 18 -27.24 5.12 13.39
CA MET A 18 -27.26 4.56 14.74
C MET A 18 -26.86 5.59 15.81
N ILE A 19 -25.87 6.42 15.49
CA ILE A 19 -25.45 7.53 16.35
C ILE A 19 -26.59 8.55 16.51
N ASP A 20 -27.27 8.93 15.42
CA ASP A 20 -28.34 9.94 15.42
C ASP A 20 -29.55 9.49 16.29
N ILE A 21 -29.95 8.23 16.17
CA ILE A 21 -31.02 7.64 16.99
C ILE A 21 -30.55 7.30 18.42
N SER A 22 -29.30 7.64 18.77
CA SER A 22 -28.65 7.33 20.05
C SER A 22 -28.75 5.84 20.43
N GLN A 23 -28.82 4.95 19.43
CA GLN A 23 -28.68 3.52 19.63
C GLN A 23 -27.20 3.19 19.59
N ARG A 24 -26.71 2.65 20.69
CA ARG A 24 -25.32 2.22 20.84
C ARG A 24 -25.14 0.83 20.25
N THR A 25 -25.42 0.71 18.95
CA THR A 25 -25.19 -0.50 18.17
C THR A 25 -23.84 -0.31 17.49
N ASP A 26 -22.81 -0.84 18.13
CA ASP A 26 -21.45 -0.90 17.63
C ASP A 26 -21.02 -2.36 17.47
N TYR A 27 -20.27 -2.64 16.41
CA TYR A 27 -19.77 -3.97 16.11
C TYR A 27 -18.25 -3.91 16.05
N ASN A 28 -17.59 -4.75 16.85
CA ASN A 28 -16.15 -4.96 16.73
C ASN A 28 -15.90 -5.94 15.58
N MET A 29 -14.96 -5.60 14.70
CA MET A 29 -14.58 -6.35 13.52
C MET A 29 -13.07 -6.47 13.45
N THR A 30 -12.59 -7.69 13.27
CA THR A 30 -11.17 -7.97 13.05
C THR A 30 -10.89 -7.87 11.56
N LEU A 31 -9.96 -7.01 11.13
CA LEU A 31 -9.68 -6.84 9.71
C LEU A 31 -9.04 -8.07 9.06
N SER A 32 -8.45 -8.95 9.85
CA SER A 32 -7.84 -10.20 9.38
C SER A 32 -8.85 -11.28 8.96
N ASP A 33 -10.11 -11.14 9.37
CA ASP A 33 -11.20 -11.99 8.88
C ASP A 33 -11.59 -11.65 7.42
N TYR A 34 -11.09 -10.54 6.87
CA TYR A 34 -11.40 -10.05 5.53
C TYR A 34 -10.16 -10.05 4.63
N GLY A 35 -10.34 -10.48 3.38
CA GLY A 35 -9.31 -10.48 2.35
C GLY A 35 -9.10 -9.09 1.74
N ASP A 36 -10.20 -8.36 1.52
CA ASP A 36 -10.19 -7.07 0.83
C ASP A 36 -11.26 -6.10 1.35
N MET A 37 -11.17 -4.84 0.89
CA MET A 37 -12.09 -3.78 1.30
C MET A 37 -13.53 -4.04 0.86
N GLN A 38 -13.74 -4.69 -0.28
CA GLN A 38 -15.08 -4.98 -0.78
C GLN A 38 -15.77 -6.04 0.09
N GLU A 39 -15.05 -7.08 0.52
CA GLU A 39 -15.55 -8.09 1.45
C GLU A 39 -15.91 -7.48 2.80
N PHE A 40 -15.02 -6.64 3.36
CA PHE A 40 -15.28 -5.91 4.60
C PHE A 40 -16.54 -5.04 4.52
N LEU A 41 -16.69 -4.24 3.45
CA LEU A 41 -17.86 -3.38 3.25
C LEU A 41 -19.15 -4.19 3.02
N CYS A 42 -19.05 -5.34 2.35
CA CYS A 42 -20.17 -6.25 2.17
C CYS A 42 -20.68 -6.75 3.53
N CYS A 43 -19.78 -7.24 4.38
CA CYS A 43 -20.12 -7.67 5.73
C CYS A 43 -20.70 -6.53 6.57
N CYS A 44 -20.11 -5.32 6.47
CA CYS A 44 -20.66 -4.13 7.12
C CYS A 44 -22.10 -3.82 6.65
N SER A 45 -22.44 -4.05 5.39
CA SER A 45 -23.79 -3.83 4.88
C SER A 45 -24.81 -4.82 5.46
N GLU A 46 -24.38 -6.06 5.73
CA GLU A 46 -25.21 -7.10 6.36
C GLU A 46 -25.48 -6.80 7.84
N LEU A 47 -24.57 -6.11 8.52
CA LEU A 47 -24.76 -5.65 9.90
C LEU A 47 -25.81 -4.53 10.02
N PHE A 48 -25.97 -3.73 8.96
CA PHE A 48 -26.90 -2.59 8.91
C PHE A 48 -27.90 -2.68 7.74
N PRO A 49 -28.73 -3.75 7.68
CA PRO A 49 -29.57 -4.03 6.52
C PRO A 49 -30.73 -3.04 6.33
N GLN A 50 -31.01 -2.23 7.36
CA GLN A 50 -32.05 -1.21 7.33
C GLN A 50 -31.60 0.07 6.59
N GLU A 51 -30.30 0.24 6.38
CA GLU A 51 -29.73 1.43 5.75
C GLU A 51 -29.38 1.16 4.29
N ARG A 52 -29.99 1.90 3.36
CA ARG A 52 -29.71 1.77 1.91
C ARG A 52 -28.31 2.27 1.51
N HIS A 53 -27.82 3.29 2.20
CA HIS A 53 -26.48 3.88 2.02
C HIS A 53 -25.90 4.17 3.40
N PRO A 54 -25.43 3.14 4.12
CA PRO A 54 -24.89 3.32 5.47
C PRO A 54 -23.66 4.22 5.42
N GLN A 55 -23.66 5.25 6.27
CA GLN A 55 -22.48 6.09 6.48
C GLN A 55 -21.71 5.52 7.67
N TYR A 56 -20.70 4.71 7.38
CA TYR A 56 -19.89 4.06 8.42
C TYR A 56 -19.10 5.08 9.24
N ARG A 57 -18.99 4.79 10.53
CA ARG A 57 -18.25 5.56 11.52
C ARG A 57 -17.40 4.61 12.36
N TYR A 58 -16.14 4.97 12.53
CA TYR A 58 -15.15 4.16 13.24
C TYR A 58 -14.94 4.77 14.63
N MET A 59 -15.40 4.07 15.66
CA MET A 59 -15.45 4.61 17.02
C MET A 59 -14.16 4.38 17.80
N ALA A 60 -13.54 3.24 17.55
CA ALA A 60 -12.28 2.80 18.13
C ALA A 60 -11.57 1.88 17.13
N TRP A 61 -10.25 1.82 17.22
CA TRP A 61 -9.40 0.93 16.43
C TRP A 61 -8.13 0.63 17.22
N ASP A 62 -7.58 -0.56 16.98
CA ASP A 62 -6.33 -1.04 17.55
C ASP A 62 -5.46 -1.64 16.43
N ASN A 63 -4.14 -1.55 16.56
CA ASN A 63 -3.18 -1.94 15.52
C ASN A 63 -3.41 -1.34 14.12
N ILE A 64 -4.14 -0.21 14.01
CA ILE A 64 -4.29 0.56 12.76
C ILE A 64 -3.68 1.97 12.90
N PRO A 65 -2.70 2.35 12.06
CA PRO A 65 -2.06 3.66 12.18
C PRO A 65 -3.05 4.77 11.81
N SER A 66 -3.00 5.88 12.56
CA SER A 66 -3.95 7.00 12.40
C SER A 66 -3.89 7.68 11.03
N ILE A 67 -2.87 7.39 10.21
CA ILE A 67 -2.80 7.84 8.82
C ILE A 67 -3.74 7.06 7.89
N LEU A 68 -4.07 5.81 8.25
CA LEU A 68 -4.92 4.91 7.46
C LEU A 68 -6.37 4.91 7.91
N ILE A 69 -6.67 5.45 9.10
CA ILE A 69 -8.03 5.46 9.64
C ILE A 69 -8.33 6.76 10.38
N ASN A 70 -9.56 7.23 10.25
CA ASN A 70 -10.15 8.24 11.10
C ASN A 70 -11.61 7.86 11.40
N ARG A 71 -12.31 8.69 12.18
CA ARG A 71 -13.70 8.41 12.60
C ARG A 71 -14.70 8.26 11.46
N GLU A 72 -14.38 8.79 10.27
CA GLU A 72 -15.31 8.89 9.15
C GLU A 72 -14.84 8.13 7.91
N TRP A 73 -13.59 7.66 7.90
CA TRP A 73 -12.93 7.11 6.73
C TRP A 73 -11.88 6.08 7.13
N LEU A 74 -11.87 4.98 6.39
CA LEU A 74 -10.85 3.95 6.40
C LEU A 74 -10.18 3.94 5.02
N CYS A 75 -8.86 3.83 4.99
CA CYS A 75 -8.10 3.81 3.76
C CYS A 75 -8.51 2.62 2.89
N PRO A 76 -8.94 2.83 1.64
CA PRO A 76 -9.35 1.74 0.75
C PRO A 76 -8.20 0.76 0.48
N ASN A 77 -6.96 1.27 0.45
CA ASN A 77 -5.75 0.48 0.26
C ASN A 77 -5.29 -0.24 1.54
N PHE A 78 -6.05 -0.20 2.65
CA PHE A 78 -5.62 -0.81 3.91
C PHE A 78 -5.21 -2.28 3.74
N PHE A 79 -6.00 -3.06 3.00
CA PHE A 79 -5.75 -4.48 2.79
C PHE A 79 -4.51 -4.73 1.94
N ASP A 80 -4.28 -3.92 0.90
CA ASP A 80 -3.07 -3.96 0.09
C ASP A 80 -1.83 -3.57 0.93
N ILE A 81 -1.97 -2.57 1.82
CA ILE A 81 -0.91 -2.16 2.73
C ILE A 81 -0.59 -3.29 3.71
N ARG A 82 -1.61 -3.92 4.31
CA ARG A 82 -1.44 -5.08 5.19
C ARG A 82 -0.68 -6.20 4.49
N ASP A 83 -1.11 -6.59 3.29
CA ASP A 83 -0.47 -7.68 2.54
C ASP A 83 0.96 -7.32 2.10
N ALA A 84 1.20 -6.06 1.72
CA ALA A 84 2.55 -5.60 1.43
C ALA A 84 3.45 -5.61 2.68
N PHE A 85 2.90 -5.27 3.84
CA PHE A 85 3.62 -5.25 5.11
C PHE A 85 3.87 -6.66 5.66
N ASP A 86 3.00 -7.64 5.37
CA ASP A 86 3.24 -9.06 5.70
C ASP A 86 4.52 -9.60 5.05
N GLN A 87 4.95 -8.96 3.96
CA GLN A 87 6.20 -9.28 3.30
C GLN A 87 7.42 -8.62 3.98
N LEU A 88 7.25 -7.61 4.83
CA LEU A 88 8.38 -6.96 5.51
C LEU A 88 8.57 -7.57 6.89
N ASP A 89 9.80 -7.92 7.23
CA ASP A 89 10.16 -8.30 8.59
C ASP A 89 10.11 -7.08 9.52
N ASP A 90 10.03 -7.33 10.83
CA ASP A 90 9.96 -6.29 11.87
C ASP A 90 11.09 -5.24 11.74
N GLU A 91 12.30 -5.67 11.36
CA GLU A 91 13.47 -4.79 11.19
C GLU A 91 13.33 -3.90 9.95
N ASP A 92 12.77 -4.42 8.86
CA ASP A 92 12.59 -3.71 7.61
C ASP A 92 11.43 -2.70 7.64
N MET A 93 10.45 -2.90 8.52
CA MET A 93 9.28 -2.03 8.61
C MET A 93 9.68 -0.59 9.01
N GLU A 94 10.53 -0.43 10.04
CA GLU A 94 10.99 0.90 10.47
C GLU A 94 11.84 1.60 9.40
N ASP A 95 12.65 0.85 8.66
CA ASP A 95 13.47 1.38 7.57
C ASP A 95 12.63 1.72 6.34
N PHE A 96 11.61 0.92 6.04
CA PHE A 96 10.62 1.21 5.00
C PHE A 96 9.83 2.49 5.28
N GLU A 97 9.34 2.70 6.50
CA GLU A 97 8.64 3.94 6.86
C GLU A 97 9.54 5.18 6.70
N ARG A 98 10.80 5.07 7.14
CA ARG A 98 11.79 6.14 6.99
C ARG A 98 12.10 6.40 5.52
N TRP A 99 12.16 5.35 4.70
CA TRP A 99 12.34 5.43 3.27
C TRP A 99 11.15 6.14 2.61
N CYS A 100 9.91 5.73 2.89
CA CYS A 100 8.70 6.42 2.41
C CYS A 100 8.70 7.91 2.78
N ALA A 101 9.01 8.25 4.03
CA ALA A 101 9.08 9.64 4.48
C ALA A 101 10.18 10.46 3.78
N ARG A 102 11.31 9.83 3.44
CA ARG A 102 12.45 10.49 2.78
C ARG A 102 12.17 10.80 1.32
N TYR A 103 11.53 9.88 0.62
CA TYR A 103 11.22 10.02 -0.81
C TYR A 103 9.84 10.65 -1.06
N GLY A 104 9.04 10.83 -0.01
CA GLY A 104 7.72 11.46 -0.06
C GLY A 104 6.64 10.55 -0.62
N TYR A 105 6.78 9.24 -0.47
CA TYR A 105 5.74 8.28 -0.84
C TYR A 105 4.58 8.30 0.16
N ASP A 106 3.35 8.29 -0.35
CA ASP A 106 2.15 8.27 0.48
C ASP A 106 1.39 6.96 0.26
N LEU A 107 1.40 6.08 1.26
CA LEU A 107 0.72 4.78 1.25
C LEU A 107 -0.78 4.88 0.95
N ARG A 108 -1.39 6.04 1.16
CA ARG A 108 -2.81 6.27 0.89
C ARG A 108 -3.11 6.43 -0.60
N THR A 109 -2.13 6.83 -1.40
CA THR A 109 -2.30 7.13 -2.83
C THR A 109 -1.45 6.23 -3.72
N ASP A 110 -0.24 5.91 -3.28
CA ASP A 110 0.69 5.05 -3.98
C ASP A 110 0.35 3.57 -3.77
N ASN A 111 0.79 2.72 -4.69
CA ASN A 111 0.57 1.28 -4.59
C ASN A 111 1.55 0.66 -3.57
N PRO A 112 1.08 0.11 -2.45
CA PRO A 112 1.95 -0.38 -1.38
C PRO A 112 2.81 -1.57 -1.82
N HIS A 113 2.30 -2.47 -2.66
CA HIS A 113 3.09 -3.58 -3.18
C HIS A 113 4.27 -3.12 -4.04
N LEU A 114 4.06 -2.10 -4.89
CA LEU A 114 5.14 -1.52 -5.69
C LEU A 114 6.19 -0.84 -4.81
N LEU A 115 5.74 -0.12 -3.77
CA LEU A 115 6.65 0.51 -2.82
C LEU A 115 7.49 -0.52 -2.06
N VAL A 116 6.88 -1.58 -1.56
CA VAL A 116 7.59 -2.67 -0.85
C VAL A 116 8.53 -3.41 -1.80
N ALA A 117 8.10 -3.71 -3.03
CA ALA A 117 8.98 -4.31 -4.04
C ALA A 117 10.18 -3.42 -4.38
N HIS A 118 9.96 -2.12 -4.48
CA HIS A 118 11.01 -1.15 -4.76
C HIS A 118 11.99 -0.98 -3.59
N TYR A 119 11.48 -0.92 -2.35
CA TYR A 119 12.29 -0.95 -1.14
C TYR A 119 13.14 -2.22 -1.09
N ARG A 120 12.54 -3.39 -1.31
CA ARG A 120 13.27 -4.67 -1.37
C ARG A 120 14.29 -4.73 -2.51
N ASN A 121 14.04 -4.09 -3.64
CA ASN A 121 15.04 -4.02 -4.70
C ASN A 121 16.26 -3.18 -4.31
N MET A 122 16.06 -2.10 -3.54
CA MET A 122 17.15 -1.25 -3.06
C MET A 122 17.89 -1.82 -1.84
N TYR A 123 17.17 -2.49 -0.93
CA TYR A 123 17.67 -2.88 0.40
C TYR A 123 17.60 -4.39 0.68
N GLY A 124 16.79 -5.14 -0.05
CA GLY A 124 16.53 -6.57 0.14
C GLY A 124 17.63 -7.51 -0.35
N ASP A 125 18.71 -7.00 -0.94
CA ASP A 125 19.89 -7.80 -1.32
C ASP A 125 20.94 -7.92 -0.19
N ASN A 126 20.48 -7.99 1.07
CA ASN A 126 21.34 -8.31 2.23
C ASN A 126 21.02 -9.67 2.86
N VAL A 127 20.30 -10.55 2.16
CA VAL A 127 20.27 -11.99 2.47
C VAL A 127 20.81 -12.78 1.28
N SER A 128 22.12 -13.04 1.38
CA SER A 128 22.90 -14.01 0.60
C SER A 128 23.59 -13.48 -0.67
N TYR A 129 24.89 -13.23 -0.52
CA TYR A 129 25.93 -13.74 -1.43
C TYR A 129 25.57 -15.18 -1.87
N ASN A 130 24.74 -15.32 -2.90
CA ASN A 130 24.59 -16.49 -3.77
C ASN A 130 23.61 -16.16 -4.90
N ALA A 131 23.74 -14.97 -5.48
CA ALA A 131 23.69 -14.93 -6.93
C ALA A 131 24.88 -15.78 -7.40
N GLU A 132 24.65 -17.09 -7.55
CA GLU A 132 25.33 -17.85 -8.58
C GLU A 132 24.99 -17.13 -9.88
N CYS A 133 25.77 -16.08 -10.15
CA CYS A 133 26.03 -15.60 -11.47
C CYS A 133 26.46 -16.84 -12.23
N TYR A 134 25.50 -17.49 -12.90
CA TYR A 134 25.77 -18.24 -14.10
C TYR A 134 26.38 -17.23 -15.06
N LEU A 135 27.68 -17.00 -14.90
CA LEU A 135 28.53 -16.56 -15.97
C LEU A 135 28.51 -17.74 -16.94
N PRO A 136 27.87 -17.64 -18.11
CA PRO A 136 28.21 -18.59 -19.15
C PRO A 136 29.70 -18.36 -19.42
N ASP A 137 30.53 -19.37 -19.17
CA ASP A 137 31.89 -19.44 -19.67
C ASP A 137 31.82 -19.18 -21.18
N THR A 138 32.04 -17.92 -21.55
CA THR A 138 32.12 -17.45 -22.93
C THR A 138 33.52 -16.93 -23.09
N ASP A 139 34.46 -17.89 -23.14
CA ASP A 139 35.54 -17.72 -24.09
C ASP A 139 34.89 -17.66 -25.47
N ASN A 140 35.28 -16.64 -26.24
CA ASN A 140 35.01 -16.46 -27.66
C ASN A 140 33.88 -15.48 -28.06
N GLU A 141 34.28 -14.21 -28.08
CA GLU A 141 34.09 -13.22 -29.15
C GLU A 141 32.67 -12.75 -29.54
N SER A 142 32.49 -11.42 -29.40
CA SER A 142 31.54 -10.54 -30.10
C SER A 142 30.10 -10.45 -29.57
N SER A 143 29.84 -9.42 -28.75
CA SER A 143 29.06 -8.22 -29.15
C SER A 143 28.37 -7.55 -27.95
N SER A 144 28.77 -6.30 -27.71
CA SER A 144 28.05 -5.19 -27.07
C SER A 144 27.06 -5.49 -25.93
N CYS A 145 27.48 -5.21 -24.69
CA CYS A 145 26.59 -4.69 -23.67
C CYS A 145 27.17 -3.37 -23.17
N ILE A 146 26.61 -2.26 -23.62
CA ILE A 146 26.96 -0.91 -23.15
C ILE A 146 26.23 -0.73 -21.81
N CYS A 147 26.95 -0.78 -20.70
CA CYS A 147 26.46 -0.28 -19.42
C CYS A 147 26.32 1.24 -19.52
N TYR A 148 25.10 1.76 -19.37
CA TYR A 148 24.90 3.15 -18.96
C TYR A 148 24.56 3.18 -17.47
N PRO A 149 25.28 3.95 -16.65
CA PRO A 149 24.94 4.17 -15.25
C PRO A 149 23.83 5.22 -15.12
N GLU A 150 23.18 5.17 -13.95
CA GLU A 150 22.03 5.97 -13.52
C GLU A 150 22.07 7.46 -13.89
N GLY A 151 20.90 7.94 -14.32
CA GLY A 151 20.56 9.36 -14.40
C GLY A 151 19.84 9.68 -15.70
N TRP A 152 18.51 9.70 -15.67
CA TRP A 152 17.63 10.60 -16.42
C TRP A 152 16.17 10.31 -16.01
N PHE A 153 15.72 11.00 -14.97
CA PHE A 153 14.30 11.34 -14.84
C PHE A 153 13.93 12.22 -16.03
N ASP A 154 13.12 11.73 -16.96
CA ASP A 154 12.49 12.57 -17.98
C ASP A 154 11.09 12.98 -17.50
N GLN A 155 11.03 14.12 -16.81
CA GLN A 155 9.82 14.93 -16.73
C GLN A 155 9.55 15.53 -18.12
N ASN A 156 8.90 14.83 -19.04
CA ASN A 156 8.15 15.50 -20.11
C ASN A 156 7.21 14.65 -20.97
N LEU A 157 6.72 13.51 -20.47
CA LEU A 157 5.59 12.86 -21.14
C LEU A 157 4.28 13.44 -20.60
N LEU A 158 3.83 14.56 -21.18
CA LEU A 158 2.42 14.82 -21.57
C LEU A 158 2.17 16.31 -21.78
N ARG A 159 2.18 16.72 -23.05
CA ARG A 159 1.25 17.66 -23.75
C ARG A 159 2.00 18.28 -24.91
N GLN A 160 1.46 18.48 -26.10
CA GLN A 160 0.22 18.12 -26.78
C GLN A 160 0.51 18.47 -28.25
N GLU A 161 -0.20 17.82 -29.17
CA GLU A 161 -0.17 18.05 -30.62
C GLU A 161 -0.24 19.53 -31.02
N ILE A 162 0.21 19.86 -32.25
CA ILE A 162 -0.52 20.64 -33.30
C ILE A 162 0.47 21.29 -34.32
N PHE A 163 0.51 20.70 -35.52
CA PHE A 163 0.76 21.21 -36.89
C PHE A 163 2.04 22.00 -37.29
N GLY A 164 2.59 21.60 -38.44
CA GLY A 164 2.73 22.52 -39.58
C GLY A 164 4.11 22.59 -40.26
N ASP A 165 4.18 22.09 -41.50
CA ASP A 165 4.98 22.52 -42.67
C ASP A 165 6.33 23.24 -42.46
N ASN A 166 7.41 22.68 -43.03
CA ASN A 166 7.78 23.01 -44.41
C ASN A 166 9.00 22.21 -44.90
N TYR A 167 8.95 21.88 -46.19
CA TYR A 167 10.08 21.51 -47.03
C TYR A 167 11.09 22.66 -47.15
N ASP A 168 12.39 22.33 -47.18
CA ASP A 168 13.37 22.91 -48.12
C ASP A 168 14.46 21.87 -48.42
#